data_AF-A0A0W1KN06-F1
#
_entry.id   AF-A0A0W1KN06-F1
#
_cell.length_a   1.000
_cell.length_b   1.000
_cell.length_c   1.000
_cell.angle_alpha   90.00
_cell.angle_beta   90.00
_cell.angle_gamma   90.00
#
_symmetry.space_group_name_H-M   'P 1'
#
loop_
_entity.id
_entity.type
_entity.pdbx_description
1 polymer ?
#
loop_
_entity_poly.entity_id
_entity_poly.type
_entity_poly.pdbx_seq_one_letter_code
_entity_poly.pdbx_strand_id
1 'polypeptide(L)' 'MAFWFNVATGEVAESEAPSFPAAERMGPYATRLEAESALLLSEQRNAEADAPEPEDDYDAAEREWKENW' A
#
# COMPACT_ATOMS: atom_id res chain seq x y z
N MET A 1 12.84 4.93 20.46
CA MET A 1 12.08 6.04 19.86
C MET A 1 11.97 5.82 18.35
N ALA A 2 10.76 5.92 17.81
CA ALA A 2 10.47 5.74 16.40
C ALA A 2 9.49 6.81 15.91
N PHE A 3 9.43 7.02 14.60
CA PHE A 3 8.50 7.94 13.97
C PHE A 3 7.27 7.20 13.44
N TRP A 4 6.10 7.76 13.69
CA TRP A 4 4.82 7.23 13.25
C TRP A 4 4.07 8.30 12.50
N PHE A 5 3.48 7.92 11.37
CA PHE A 5 2.68 8.82 10.56
C PHE A 5 1.20 8.47 10.70
N ASN A 6 0.36 9.48 10.93
CA ASN A 6 -1.09 9.36 10.90
C ASN A 6 -1.58 9.66 9.49
N VAL A 7 -2.11 8.65 8.79
CA VAL A 7 -2.60 8.77 7.41
C VAL A 7 -3.90 9.55 7.29
N ALA A 8 -4.68 9.63 8.37
CA ALA A 8 -5.94 10.37 8.40
C ALA A 8 -5.72 11.88 8.58
N THR A 9 -4.74 12.28 9.39
CA THR A 9 -4.48 13.70 9.70
C THR A 9 -3.21 14.28 9.07
N GLY A 10 -2.29 13.43 8.62
CA GLY A 10 -0.97 13.84 8.13
C GLY A 10 0.05 14.17 9.24
N GLU A 11 -0.26 13.89 10.50
CA GLU A 11 0.66 14.17 11.61
C GLU A 11 1.76 13.12 11.74
N VAL A 12 2.97 13.59 12.08
CA VAL A 12 4.07 12.72 12.49
C VAL A 12 4.25 12.81 14.00
N ALA A 13 4.20 11.67 14.69
CA ALA A 13 4.53 11.55 16.10
C ALA A 13 5.83 10.77 16.30
N GLU A 14 6.75 11.33 17.09
CA GLU A 14 7.91 10.61 17.58
C GLU A 14 7.57 9.97 18.93
N SER A 15 7.37 8.65 18.95
CA SER A 15 7.02 7.92 20.17
C SER A 15 7.34 6.44 20.05
N GLU A 16 7.49 5.77 21.18
CA GLU A 16 7.61 4.31 21.22
C GLU A 16 6.25 3.61 21.07
N ALA A 17 5.18 4.29 21.52
CA ALA A 17 3.80 3.88 21.37
C ALA A 17 2.94 5.10 20.97
N PRO A 18 2.58 5.26 19.69
CA PRO A 18 1.75 6.37 19.25
C PRO A 18 0.31 6.17 19.73
N SER A 19 -0.36 7.28 20.06
CA SER A 19 -1.79 7.27 20.40
C SER A 19 -2.71 7.17 19.17
N PHE A 20 -2.14 6.94 17.99
CA PHE A 20 -2.89 6.81 16.75
C PHE A 20 -3.59 5.45 16.65
N PRO A 21 -4.81 5.39 16.10
CA PRO A 21 -5.49 4.13 15.81
C PRO A 21 -4.64 3.23 14.92
N ALA A 22 -4.68 1.91 15.17
CA ALA A 22 -3.87 0.95 14.42
C ALA A 22 -4.15 0.96 12.91
N ALA A 23 -5.38 1.31 12.50
CA ALA A 23 -5.80 1.41 11.11
C ALA A 23 -5.27 2.68 10.42
N GLU A 24 -4.93 3.72 11.19
CA GLU A 24 -4.55 5.04 10.67
C GLU A 24 -3.06 5.33 10.86
N ARG A 25 -2.32 4.44 11.53
CA ARG A 25 -0.88 4.62 11.78
C ARG A 25 -0.06 3.83 10.78
N MET A 26 0.94 4.49 10.21
CA MET A 26 2.01 3.87 9.43
C MET A 26 3.35 4.02 10.16
N GLY A 27 4.13 2.95 10.18
CA GLY A 27 5.42 2.89 10.87
C GLY A 27 5.62 1.57 11.63
N PRO A 28 6.71 1.43 12.40
CA PRO A 28 7.65 2.47 12.85
C PRO A 28 8.72 2.84 11.80
N TYR A 29 9.01 4.13 11.66
CA TYR A 29 10.07 4.67 10.81
C TYR A 29 11.29 5.13 11.62
N ALA A 30 12.47 5.06 11.00
CA ALA A 30 13.73 5.48 11.63
C ALA A 30 13.89 7.01 11.61
N THR A 31 13.33 7.67 10.59
CA THR A 31 13.42 9.12 10.43
C THR A 31 12.05 9.76 10.18
N ARG A 32 11.92 11.06 10.53
CA ARG A 32 10.75 11.86 10.20
C ARG A 32 10.51 11.93 8.69
N LEU A 33 11.56 12.06 7.90
CA LEU A 33 11.48 12.16 6.44
C LEU A 33 10.85 10.90 5.81
N GLU A 34 11.22 9.71 6.31
CA GLU A 34 10.59 8.46 5.91
C GLU A 34 9.11 8.40 6.29
N ALA A 35 8.77 8.87 7.50
CA ALA A 35 7.38 8.95 7.95
C ALA A 35 6.55 9.91 7.08
N GLU A 36 7.10 11.07 6.69
CA GLU A 36 6.44 12.03 5.80
C GLU A 36 6.30 11.48 4.37
N SER A 37 7.31 10.75 3.88
CA SER A 37 7.28 10.12 2.55
C SER A 37 6.41 8.86 2.48
N ALA A 38 6.05 8.29 3.64
CA ALA A 38 5.24 7.08 3.71
C ALA A 38 3.87 7.25 3.05
N LEU A 39 3.24 8.41 3.21
CA LEU A 39 1.93 8.71 2.60
C LEU A 39 2.01 8.57 1.08
N LEU A 40 2.98 9.24 0.46
CA LEU A 40 3.20 9.18 -0.99
C LEU A 40 3.42 7.76 -1.48
N LEU A 41 4.20 6.97 -0.73
CA LEU A 41 4.46 5.57 -1.07
C LEU A 41 3.20 4.70 -0.93
N SER A 42 2.37 4.93 0.09
CA SER A 42 1.14 4.20 0.32
C SER A 42 0.08 4.53 -0.72
N GLU A 43 -0.05 5.81 -1.12
CA GLU A 43 -0.96 6.20 -2.18
C GLU A 43 -0.55 5.61 -3.53
N GLN A 44 0.76 5.61 -3.82
CA GLN A 44 1.28 4.99 -5.03
C GLN A 44 0.99 3.48 -5.06
N ARG A 45 1.18 2.78 -3.93
CA ARG A 45 0.86 1.35 -3.81
C ARG A 45 -0.63 1.06 -3.91
N ASN A 46 -1.48 1.89 -3.32
CA ASN A 46 -2.92 1.74 -3.46
C ASN A 46 -3.36 1.98 -4.90
N ALA A 47 -2.79 2.97 -5.59
CA ALA A 47 -3.07 3.22 -6.99
C ALA A 47 -2.59 2.07 -7.90
N GLU A 48 -1.47 1.43 -7.58
CA GLU A 48 -0.99 0.24 -8.29
C GLU A 48 -1.86 -0.99 -8.02
N ALA A 49 -2.38 -1.14 -6.80
CA ALA A 49 -3.30 -2.23 -6.44
C ALA A 49 -4.73 -2.03 -6.98
N ASP A 50 -5.17 -0.79 -7.15
CA ASP A 50 -6.47 -0.42 -7.76
C ASP A 50 -6.37 -0.35 -9.29
N ALA A 51 -5.16 -0.37 -9.84
CA ALA A 51 -4.98 -0.44 -11.29
C ALA A 51 -5.65 -1.72 -11.80
N PRO A 52 -6.52 -1.62 -12.83
CA PRO A 52 -7.11 -2.80 -13.43
C PRO A 52 -5.98 -3.68 -13.95
N GLU A 53 -5.90 -4.90 -13.43
CA GLU A 53 -5.00 -5.91 -13.99
C GLU A 53 -5.30 -6.02 -15.49
N PRO A 54 -4.27 -6.11 -16.36
CA PRO A 54 -4.51 -6.32 -17.78
C PRO A 54 -5.42 -7.53 -17.89
N GLU A 55 -6.51 -7.40 -18.66
CA GLU A 55 -7.49 -8.45 -18.93
C GLU A 55 -6.70 -9.70 -19.37
N ASP A 56 -6.42 -10.58 -18.40
CA ASP A 56 -5.61 -11.76 -18.64
C ASP A 56 -6.49 -12.65 -19.51
N ASP A 57 -6.07 -12.83 -20.76
CA ASP A 57 -6.78 -13.56 -21.82
C ASP A 57 -6.75 -15.08 -21.54
N TYR A 58 -6.98 -15.46 -20.27
CA TYR A 58 -7.06 -16.81 -19.75
C TYR A 58 -8.11 -17.63 -20.53
N ASP A 59 -9.15 -16.97 -21.05
CA ASP A 59 -10.18 -17.55 -21.89
C ASP A 59 -9.70 -17.95 -23.30
N ALA A 60 -8.71 -17.25 -23.88
CA ALA A 60 -8.18 -17.60 -25.20
C ALA A 60 -7.34 -18.88 -25.16
N ALA A 61 -6.53 -19.05 -24.10
CA ALA A 61 -5.71 -20.24 -23.91
C ALA A 61 -6.55 -21.50 -23.64
N GLU A 62 -7.69 -21.40 -22.91
CA GLU A 62 -8.54 -22.56 -22.64
C GLU A 62 -9.30 -23.06 -23.89
N ARG A 63 -9.65 -22.14 -24.81
CA ARG A 63 -10.38 -22.47 -26.05
C ARG A 63 -9.53 -23.31 -27.01
N GLU A 64 -8.24 -23.01 -27.11
CA GLU A 64 -7.31 -23.72 -28.00
C GLU A 64 -7.06 -25.19 -27.58
N TRP A 65 -7.07 -25.49 -26.26
CA TRP A 65 -6.87 -26.85 -25.76
C TRP A 65 -8.07 -27.78 -26.00
N LYS A 66 -9.30 -27.24 -26.07
CA LYS A 66 -10.53 -28.02 -26.31
C LYS A 66 -10.80 -28.31 -27.79
N GLU A 67 -10.25 -27.52 -28.70
CA GLU A 67 -10.42 -27.73 -30.15
C GLU A 67 -9.38 -28.69 -30.74
N ASN A 68 -8.28 -28.93 -30.03
CA ASN A 68 -7.15 -29.74 -30.52
C ASN A 68 -7.09 -31.17 -29.92
N TRP A 69 -8.14 -31.61 -29.23
CA TRP A 69 -8.37 -32.98 -28.74
C TRP A 69 -9.86 -33.35 -28.89
#